data_AF-A0A9P5MDL0-F1
#
_entry.id   AF-A0A9P5MDL0-F1
#
_cell.length_a   1.000
_cell.length_b   1.000
_cell.length_c   1.000
_cell.angle_alpha   90.00
_cell.angle_beta   90.00
_cell.angle_gamma   90.00
#
_symmetry.space_group_name_H-M   'P 1'
#
loop_
_entity.id
_entity.type
_entity.pdbx_description
1 polymer ?
#
loop_
_entity_poly.entity_id
_entity_poly.type
_entity_poly.pdbx_seq_one_letter_code
_entity_poly.pdbx_strand_id
1 'polypeptide(L)'
;MPSQTYPLSGWHDRATLHPLRDTFVPEASKLQYGLERNAPVGTSLIAAIFAPDFVVDAAGRVLKLVDGDQEALNKLVESATGDDVPKVEEGWNQWRIRHPMTSQPIYNLLPFKDGRAQKDRFVSVYGHSASTKLQEPVHGLTDLPAVLQETFTVLREGSKDRDSEGNPEVVQSVMAILESRYNDD
;
A
#
# COMPACT_ATOMS: atom_id res chain seq x y z
N MET A 1 15.41 24.08 -11.05
CA MET A 1 13.94 24.17 -10.93
C MET A 1 13.60 24.03 -9.46
N PRO A 2 12.79 24.89 -8.84
CA PRO A 2 12.34 24.67 -7.46
C PRO A 2 11.45 23.43 -7.44
N SER A 3 11.85 22.42 -6.67
CA SER A 3 11.05 21.22 -6.41
C SER A 3 9.81 21.66 -5.62
N GLN A 4 8.65 21.64 -6.25
CA GLN A 4 7.41 21.96 -5.56
C GLN A 4 7.09 20.78 -4.62
N THR A 5 7.37 20.95 -3.33
CA THR A 5 7.03 19.94 -2.31
C THR A 5 5.54 20.04 -2.01
N TYR A 6 4.74 19.16 -2.59
CA TYR A 6 3.35 18.98 -2.20
C TYR A 6 3.29 18.21 -0.87
N PRO A 7 2.27 18.46 -0.02
CA PRO A 7 1.97 17.54 1.07
C PRO A 7 1.69 16.15 0.45
N LEU A 8 2.23 15.11 1.07
CA LEU A 8 2.17 13.75 0.54
C LEU A 8 0.73 13.19 0.52
N SER A 9 -0.13 13.70 1.39
CA SER A 9 -1.57 13.45 1.32
C SER A 9 -2.22 14.19 0.14
N GLY A 10 -3.32 13.63 -0.34
CA GLY A 10 -4.05 14.12 -1.52
C GLY A 10 -3.34 13.78 -2.84
N TRP A 11 -2.43 12.80 -2.86
CA TRP A 11 -1.78 12.35 -4.10
C TRP A 11 -2.82 11.81 -5.08
N HIS A 12 -3.85 11.11 -4.57
CA HIS A 12 -4.88 10.50 -5.38
C HIS A 12 -5.72 11.56 -6.11
N ASP A 13 -6.02 12.67 -5.44
CA ASP A 13 -6.76 13.81 -6.00
C ASP A 13 -5.99 14.59 -7.06
N ARG A 14 -4.65 14.63 -6.92
CA ARG A 14 -3.78 15.29 -7.89
C ARG A 14 -3.47 14.42 -9.10
N ALA A 15 -3.55 13.11 -8.94
CA ALA A 15 -3.28 12.17 -10.01
C ALA A 15 -4.28 12.34 -11.16
N THR A 16 -3.82 12.09 -12.37
CA THR A 16 -4.63 12.21 -13.59
C THR A 16 -4.75 10.87 -14.29
N LEU A 17 -5.79 10.66 -15.09
CA LEU A 17 -5.92 9.42 -15.86
C LEU A 17 -4.71 9.21 -16.77
N HIS A 18 -4.11 8.02 -16.71
CA HIS A 18 -2.97 7.68 -17.55
C HIS A 18 -3.43 7.52 -19.02
N PRO A 19 -2.65 8.02 -20.01
CA PRO A 19 -3.03 7.90 -21.43
C PRO A 19 -3.19 6.45 -21.92
N LEU A 20 -2.42 5.52 -21.34
CA LEU A 20 -2.45 4.09 -21.70
C LEU A 20 -3.42 3.25 -20.87
N ARG A 21 -4.34 3.86 -20.11
CA ARG A 21 -5.23 3.14 -19.17
C ARG A 21 -6.05 2.02 -19.83
N ASP A 22 -6.45 2.20 -21.09
CA ASP A 22 -7.31 1.25 -21.81
C ASP A 22 -6.54 0.04 -22.36
N THR A 23 -5.21 0.16 -22.47
CA THR A 23 -4.31 -0.90 -22.99
C THR A 23 -3.28 -1.33 -21.94
N PHE A 24 -3.48 -0.93 -20.68
CA PHE A 24 -2.52 -1.19 -19.62
C PHE A 24 -2.54 -2.66 -19.22
N VAL A 25 -1.36 -3.28 -19.22
CA VAL A 25 -1.15 -4.65 -18.73
C VAL A 25 -0.20 -4.57 -17.55
N PRO A 26 -0.62 -4.93 -16.33
CA PRO A 26 0.26 -4.93 -15.16
C PRO A 26 1.43 -5.89 -15.34
N GLU A 27 2.65 -5.40 -15.10
CA GLU A 27 3.86 -6.21 -15.12
C GLU A 27 4.51 -6.23 -13.74
N ALA A 28 4.79 -7.41 -13.20
CA ALA A 28 5.45 -7.56 -11.90
C ALA A 28 6.81 -6.86 -11.87
N SER A 29 7.56 -6.87 -12.98
CA SER A 29 8.87 -6.22 -13.13
C SER A 29 8.81 -4.70 -12.98
N LYS A 30 7.63 -4.09 -13.17
CA LYS A 30 7.37 -2.66 -13.02
C LYS A 30 6.75 -2.30 -11.68
N LEU A 31 6.18 -3.26 -10.97
CA LEU A 31 5.57 -3.05 -9.66
C LEU A 31 6.65 -2.70 -8.64
N GLN A 32 6.45 -1.59 -7.93
CA GLN A 32 7.33 -1.14 -6.85
C GLN A 32 6.79 -1.57 -5.49
N TYR A 33 5.48 -1.41 -5.28
CA TYR A 33 4.79 -1.94 -4.11
C TYR A 33 3.27 -1.95 -4.31
N GLY A 34 2.60 -2.82 -3.56
CA GLY A 34 1.16 -2.86 -3.45
C GLY A 34 0.68 -2.68 -2.01
N LEU A 35 -0.46 -2.03 -1.86
CA LEU A 35 -1.27 -2.06 -0.65
C LEU A 35 -2.56 -2.81 -0.96
N GLU A 36 -2.82 -3.86 -0.19
CA GLU A 36 -4.08 -4.58 -0.24
C GLU A 36 -4.77 -4.53 1.13
N ARG A 37 -6.07 -4.80 1.11
CA ARG A 37 -6.91 -4.93 2.30
C ARG A 37 -7.47 -6.34 2.34
N ASN A 38 -7.06 -7.09 3.35
CA ASN A 38 -7.63 -8.39 3.70
C ASN A 38 -8.72 -8.20 4.77
N ALA A 39 -9.93 -8.68 4.48
CA ALA A 39 -11.07 -8.64 5.38
C ALA A 39 -11.82 -9.98 5.35
N PRO A 40 -12.76 -10.24 6.28
CA PRO A 40 -13.49 -11.51 6.32
C PRO A 40 -14.21 -11.88 5.02
N VAL A 41 -14.57 -10.89 4.21
CA VAL A 41 -15.26 -11.07 2.91
C VAL A 41 -14.31 -11.31 1.74
N GLY A 42 -12.99 -11.23 1.96
CA GLY A 42 -11.96 -11.40 0.94
C GLY A 42 -10.88 -10.30 0.95
N THR A 43 -9.90 -10.49 0.06
CA THR A 43 -8.81 -9.54 -0.17
C THR A 43 -9.17 -8.61 -1.34
N SER A 44 -8.79 -7.34 -1.23
CA SER A 44 -9.07 -6.30 -2.22
C SER A 44 -7.88 -5.37 -2.39
N LEU A 45 -7.66 -4.87 -3.61
CA LEU A 45 -6.65 -3.87 -3.91
C LEU A 45 -7.01 -2.52 -3.25
N ILE A 46 -6.00 -1.81 -2.75
CA ILE A 46 -6.13 -0.42 -2.32
C ILE A 46 -5.33 0.49 -3.26
N ALA A 47 -4.07 0.16 -3.51
CA ALA A 47 -3.22 0.85 -4.48
C ALA A 47 -2.07 -0.06 -4.90
N ALA A 48 -1.59 0.07 -6.13
CA ALA A 48 -0.35 -0.55 -6.59
C ALA A 48 0.45 0.45 -7.43
N ILE A 49 1.68 0.73 -7.01
CA ILE A 49 2.53 1.76 -7.59
C ILE A 49 3.55 1.10 -8.50
N PHE A 50 3.68 1.62 -9.71
CA PHE A 50 4.51 1.09 -10.77
C PHE A 50 5.47 2.15 -11.32
N ALA A 51 6.63 1.69 -11.77
CA ALA A 51 7.56 2.52 -12.54
C ALA A 51 7.09 2.72 -13.99
N PRO A 52 7.30 3.89 -14.61
CA PRO A 52 8.09 4.99 -14.07
C PRO A 52 7.33 5.87 -13.08
N ASP A 53 6.02 6.10 -13.20
CA ASP A 53 5.27 7.10 -12.40
C ASP A 53 3.73 6.93 -12.41
N PHE A 54 3.24 5.69 -12.35
CA PHE A 54 1.79 5.45 -12.36
C PHE A 54 1.33 4.51 -11.25
N VAL A 55 0.04 4.57 -10.95
CA VAL A 55 -0.61 3.82 -9.88
C VAL A 55 -1.91 3.23 -10.40
N VAL A 56 -2.18 1.99 -9.99
CA VAL A 56 -3.50 1.37 -10.13
C VAL A 56 -4.20 1.52 -8.78
N ASP A 57 -5.36 2.16 -8.79
CA ASP A 57 -6.16 2.34 -7.57
C ASP A 57 -7.15 1.20 -7.34
N ALA A 58 -7.94 1.27 -6.26
CA ALA A 58 -8.87 0.21 -5.89
C ALA A 58 -10.02 -0.02 -6.90
N ALA A 59 -10.34 0.96 -7.75
CA ALA A 59 -11.32 0.82 -8.83
C ALA A 59 -10.70 0.22 -10.10
N GLY A 60 -9.38 0.08 -10.16
CA GLY A 60 -8.65 -0.34 -11.37
C GLY A 60 -8.40 0.80 -12.35
N ARG A 61 -8.49 2.05 -11.90
CA ARG A 61 -8.08 3.20 -12.72
C ARG A 61 -6.56 3.25 -12.73
N VAL A 62 -6.01 3.42 -13.93
CA VAL A 62 -4.57 3.65 -14.11
C VAL A 62 -4.35 5.16 -14.10
N LEU A 63 -3.69 5.66 -13.06
CA LEU A 63 -3.46 7.07 -12.83
C LEU A 63 -1.98 7.39 -12.97
N LYS A 64 -1.66 8.52 -13.60
CA LYS A 64 -0.32 9.11 -13.60
C LYS A 64 -0.19 10.00 -12.36
N LEU A 65 0.84 9.74 -11.56
CA LEU A 65 1.22 10.58 -10.43
C LEU A 65 1.81 11.90 -10.94
N VAL A 66 1.61 12.99 -10.18
CA VAL A 66 2.26 14.26 -10.48
C VAL A 66 3.73 14.22 -10.08
N ASP A 67 4.53 15.09 -10.70
CA ASP A 67 5.97 15.17 -10.43
C ASP A 67 6.26 15.31 -8.92
N GLY A 68 7.11 14.43 -8.41
CA GLY A 68 7.53 14.42 -7.00
C GLY A 68 6.68 13.56 -6.06
N ASP A 69 5.40 13.29 -6.38
CA ASP A 69 4.54 12.47 -5.51
C ASP A 69 5.06 11.04 -5.41
N GLN A 70 5.49 10.45 -6.52
CA GLN A 70 6.04 9.10 -6.49
C GLN A 70 7.33 9.00 -5.69
N GLU A 71 8.27 9.95 -5.84
CA GLU A 71 9.51 9.95 -5.05
C GLU A 71 9.20 10.04 -3.56
N ALA A 72 8.23 10.88 -3.19
CA ALA A 72 7.79 11.02 -1.82
C ALA A 72 7.10 9.76 -1.28
N LEU A 73 6.23 9.12 -2.08
CA LEU A 73 5.58 7.86 -1.72
C LEU A 73 6.62 6.72 -1.56
N ASN A 74 7.60 6.65 -2.47
CA ASN A 74 8.69 5.67 -2.40
C ASN A 74 9.49 5.84 -1.10
N LYS A 75 9.89 7.07 -0.76
CA LYS A 75 10.62 7.35 0.49
C LYS A 75 9.80 6.99 1.73
N LEU A 76 8.49 7.25 1.70
CA LEU A 76 7.61 6.89 2.80
C LEU A 76 7.53 5.36 2.99
N VAL A 77 7.38 4.62 1.90
CA VAL A 77 7.38 3.14 1.91
C VAL A 77 8.74 2.58 2.34
N GLU A 78 9.85 3.13 1.84
CA GLU A 78 11.20 2.74 2.24
C GLU A 78 11.41 2.94 3.75
N SER A 79 10.92 4.05 4.30
CA SER A 79 11.00 4.33 5.74
C SER A 79 10.12 3.37 6.57
N ALA A 80 8.94 3.04 6.07
CA ALA A 80 8.01 2.12 6.74
C ALA A 80 8.47 0.66 6.74
N THR A 81 9.22 0.27 5.71
CA THR A 81 9.66 -1.13 5.47
C THR A 81 11.15 -1.34 5.72
N GLY A 82 11.84 -0.28 6.17
CA GLY A 82 13.25 -0.28 6.52
C GLY A 82 13.51 -0.88 7.90
N ASP A 83 14.80 -1.01 8.22
CA ASP A 83 15.27 -1.69 9.44
C ASP A 83 15.05 -0.86 10.73
N ASP A 84 14.76 0.44 10.59
CA ASP A 84 14.46 1.34 11.72
C ASP A 84 13.07 1.07 12.33
N VAL A 85 12.19 0.38 11.61
CA VAL A 85 10.90 -0.07 12.12
C VAL A 85 11.05 -1.50 12.64
N PRO A 86 10.89 -1.73 13.96
CA PRO A 86 11.05 -3.07 14.52
C PRO A 86 10.09 -4.06 13.86
N LYS A 87 10.56 -5.27 13.54
CA LYS A 87 9.68 -6.31 12.99
C LYS A 87 8.92 -6.99 14.13
N VAL A 88 7.61 -7.18 13.93
CA VAL A 88 6.81 -8.07 14.77
C VAL A 88 7.22 -9.51 14.44
N GLU A 89 7.71 -10.24 15.43
CA GLU A 89 8.29 -11.59 15.24
C GLU A 89 7.25 -12.63 14.82
N GLU A 90 5.98 -12.40 15.15
CA GLU A 90 4.88 -13.29 14.80
C GLU A 90 4.00 -12.73 13.67
N GLY A 91 3.54 -13.61 12.79
CA GLY A 91 2.42 -13.35 11.89
C GLY A 91 2.64 -12.22 10.87
N TRP A 92 3.51 -12.43 9.87
CA TRP A 92 3.69 -11.54 8.71
C TRP A 92 3.96 -10.08 9.08
N ASN A 93 4.73 -9.84 10.14
CA ASN A 93 5.06 -8.49 10.63
C ASN A 93 3.80 -7.63 10.86
N GLN A 94 2.80 -8.20 11.55
CA GLN A 94 1.50 -7.57 11.75
C GLN A 94 1.43 -6.74 13.03
N TRP A 95 1.35 -5.43 12.86
CA TRP A 95 1.05 -4.48 13.91
C TRP A 95 -0.45 -4.43 14.18
N ARG A 96 -0.86 -4.67 15.44
CA ARG A 96 -2.27 -4.76 15.82
C ARG A 96 -2.69 -3.55 16.64
N ILE A 97 -3.53 -2.71 16.06
CA ILE A 97 -4.15 -1.60 16.79
C ILE A 97 -5.23 -2.15 17.71
N ARG A 98 -5.34 -1.61 18.92
CA ARG A 98 -6.36 -1.98 19.90
C ARG A 98 -7.73 -1.50 19.43
N HIS A 99 -8.66 -2.44 19.32
CA HIS A 99 -10.06 -2.18 18.99
C HIS A 99 -11.01 -2.92 19.92
N PRO A 100 -12.24 -2.41 20.15
CA PRO A 100 -13.28 -3.14 20.86
C PRO A 100 -13.78 -4.40 20.13
N MET A 101 -13.56 -4.48 18.80
CA MET A 101 -14.06 -5.56 17.94
C MET A 101 -12.90 -6.31 17.26
N THR A 102 -13.04 -7.63 17.10
CA THR A 102 -12.02 -8.55 16.55
C THR A 102 -12.09 -8.77 15.04
N SER A 103 -13.08 -8.19 14.35
CA SER A 103 -13.29 -8.34 12.90
C SER A 103 -12.77 -7.14 12.09
N GLN A 104 -11.62 -6.58 12.46
CA GLN A 104 -11.03 -5.47 11.71
C GLN A 104 -10.26 -5.97 10.48
N PRO A 105 -10.22 -5.19 9.38
CA PRO A 105 -9.39 -5.54 8.24
C PRO A 105 -7.89 -5.45 8.58
N ILE A 106 -7.10 -6.21 7.84
CA ILE A 106 -5.64 -6.11 7.81
C ILE A 106 -5.26 -5.42 6.50
N TYR A 107 -4.42 -4.39 6.59
CA TYR A 107 -3.80 -3.79 5.42
C TYR A 107 -2.39 -4.37 5.29
N ASN A 108 -2.04 -4.89 4.11
CA ASN A 108 -0.72 -5.47 3.85
C ASN A 108 0.03 -4.59 2.84
N LEU A 109 1.18 -4.05 3.24
CA LEU A 109 2.10 -3.34 2.38
C LEU A 109 3.18 -4.30 1.88
N LEU A 110 3.32 -4.37 0.56
CA LEU A 110 4.07 -5.39 -0.14
C LEU A 110 5.07 -4.74 -1.09
N PRO A 111 6.35 -4.56 -0.68
CA PRO A 111 7.38 -4.07 -1.58
C PRO A 111 7.79 -5.12 -2.61
N PHE A 112 8.12 -4.65 -3.82
CA PHE A 112 8.60 -5.45 -4.94
C PHE A 112 9.93 -4.90 -5.45
N LYS A 113 10.78 -5.82 -5.92
CA LYS A 113 12.03 -5.50 -6.61
C LYS A 113 12.29 -6.53 -7.69
N ASP A 114 12.59 -6.06 -8.90
CA ASP A 114 12.92 -6.91 -10.06
C ASP A 114 11.88 -8.02 -10.32
N GLY A 115 10.59 -7.70 -10.15
CA GLY A 115 9.49 -8.63 -10.37
C GLY A 115 9.18 -9.58 -9.21
N ARG A 116 9.85 -9.43 -8.06
CA ARG A 116 9.70 -10.31 -6.91
C ARG A 116 9.32 -9.55 -5.65
N ALA A 117 8.40 -10.11 -4.89
CA ALA A 117 7.99 -9.56 -3.62
C ALA A 117 9.15 -9.67 -2.60
N GLN A 118 9.39 -8.59 -1.85
CA GLN A 118 10.43 -8.53 -0.81
C GLN A 118 9.86 -9.06 0.52
N LYS A 119 9.82 -10.40 0.65
CA LYS A 119 9.14 -11.09 1.76
C LYS A 119 9.58 -10.64 3.15
N ASP A 120 10.86 -10.32 3.31
CA ASP A 120 11.47 -9.85 4.55
C ASP A 120 11.11 -8.40 4.89
N ARG A 121 10.54 -7.65 3.95
CA ARG A 121 10.18 -6.23 4.08
C ARG A 121 8.67 -5.98 4.11
N PHE A 122 7.87 -7.04 4.17
CA PHE A 122 6.43 -6.92 4.35
C PHE A 122 6.10 -6.29 5.70
N VAL A 123 5.07 -5.45 5.70
CA VAL A 123 4.52 -4.85 6.92
C VAL A 123 3.00 -4.89 6.82
N SER A 124 2.35 -5.29 7.90
CA SER A 124 0.89 -5.35 7.96
C SER A 124 0.36 -4.56 9.15
N VAL A 125 -0.79 -3.92 8.98
CA VAL A 125 -1.50 -3.23 10.08
C VAL A 125 -2.93 -3.74 10.17
N TYR A 126 -3.23 -4.39 11.30
CA TYR A 126 -4.58 -4.81 11.67
C TYR A 126 -5.33 -3.65 12.32
N GLY A 127 -6.51 -3.33 11.78
CA GLY A 127 -7.37 -2.28 12.31
C GLY A 127 -6.81 -0.87 12.16
N HIS A 128 -6.12 -0.56 11.06
CA HIS A 128 -5.62 0.81 10.83
C HIS A 128 -6.75 1.85 10.99
N SER A 129 -6.56 2.83 11.87
CA SER A 129 -7.53 3.87 12.24
C SER A 129 -6.81 5.15 12.69
N ALA A 130 -7.54 6.14 13.21
CA ALA A 130 -6.92 7.32 13.81
C ALA A 130 -6.22 7.04 15.16
N SER A 131 -6.57 5.93 15.83
CA SER A 131 -5.88 5.50 17.05
C SER A 131 -4.58 4.77 16.70
N THR A 132 -3.51 5.09 17.42
CA THR A 132 -2.20 4.40 17.31
C THR A 132 -2.00 3.35 18.39
N LYS A 133 -2.87 3.26 19.41
CA LYS A 133 -2.63 2.38 20.56
C LYS A 133 -2.60 0.92 20.14
N LEU A 134 -1.51 0.22 20.47
CA LEU A 134 -1.37 -1.19 20.13
C LEU A 134 -2.18 -2.07 21.09
N GLN A 135 -2.64 -3.21 20.58
CA GLN A 135 -3.31 -4.23 21.38
C GLN A 135 -2.34 -4.75 22.46
N GLU A 136 -1.13 -5.10 22.02
CA GLU A 136 0.00 -5.54 22.84
C GLU A 136 1.25 -4.72 22.47
N PRO A 137 2.15 -4.43 23.42
CA PRO A 137 3.38 -3.74 23.11
C PRO A 137 4.29 -4.54 22.17
N VAL A 138 4.95 -3.87 21.23
CA VAL A 138 5.92 -4.46 20.30
C VAL A 138 7.28 -3.83 20.57
N HIS A 139 8.27 -4.63 20.97
CA HIS A 139 9.61 -4.11 21.34
C HIS A 139 9.55 -2.92 22.32
N GLY A 140 8.60 -2.96 23.26
CA GLY A 140 8.35 -1.90 24.25
C GLY A 140 7.53 -0.70 23.76
N LEU A 141 7.19 -0.64 22.47
CA LEU A 141 6.32 0.39 21.91
C LEU A 141 4.86 0.09 22.25
N THR A 142 4.14 1.07 22.81
CA THR A 142 2.69 0.97 23.10
C THR A 142 1.80 1.57 22.01
N ASP A 143 2.43 2.23 21.04
CA ASP A 143 1.80 2.95 19.96
C ASP A 143 2.43 2.52 18.63
N LEU A 144 1.61 2.50 17.58
CA LEU A 144 2.06 2.28 16.22
C LEU A 144 3.10 3.35 15.84
N PRO A 145 4.27 2.98 15.29
CA PRO A 145 5.25 3.93 14.80
C PRO A 145 4.60 4.96 13.87
N ALA A 146 4.96 6.23 14.06
CA ALA A 146 4.37 7.34 13.31
C ALA A 146 4.50 7.15 11.78
N VAL A 147 5.63 6.61 11.33
CA VAL A 147 5.87 6.30 9.92
C VAL A 147 4.88 5.27 9.37
N LEU A 148 4.51 4.25 10.15
CA LEU A 148 3.50 3.27 9.74
C LEU A 148 2.11 3.92 9.71
N GLN A 149 1.77 4.71 10.72
CA GLN A 149 0.51 5.45 10.74
C GLN A 149 0.36 6.35 9.52
N GLU A 150 1.40 7.10 9.18
CA GLU A 150 1.42 7.98 8.01
C GLU A 150 1.33 7.19 6.70
N THR A 151 2.18 6.17 6.52
CA THR A 151 2.22 5.32 5.31
C THR A 151 0.87 4.71 4.99
N PHE A 152 0.26 4.04 5.97
CA PHE A 152 -1.04 3.41 5.75
C PHE A 152 -2.18 4.42 5.61
N THR A 153 -2.06 5.62 6.20
CA THR A 153 -3.04 6.70 5.97
C THR A 153 -2.98 7.21 4.54
N VAL A 154 -1.78 7.58 4.07
CA VAL A 154 -1.54 8.14 2.73
C VAL A 154 -1.87 7.12 1.63
N LEU A 155 -1.36 5.90 1.72
CA LEU A 155 -1.58 4.91 0.65
C LEU A 155 -3.05 4.48 0.54
N ARG A 156 -3.82 4.57 1.63
CA ARG A 156 -5.26 4.27 1.62
C ARG A 156 -6.09 5.24 0.81
N GLU A 157 -5.55 6.40 0.43
CA GLU A 157 -6.20 7.29 -0.54
C GLU A 157 -6.49 6.59 -1.88
N GLY A 158 -5.75 5.54 -2.26
CA GLY A 158 -6.08 4.74 -3.46
C GLY A 158 -7.42 4.00 -3.39
N SER A 159 -8.02 3.89 -2.20
CA SER A 159 -9.40 3.38 -2.04
C SER A 159 -10.47 4.44 -2.24
N LYS A 160 -10.07 5.71 -2.42
CA LYS A 160 -10.99 6.80 -2.72
C LYS A 160 -11.67 6.52 -4.06
N ASP A 161 -13.00 6.62 -4.05
CA ASP A 161 -13.86 6.31 -5.20
C ASP A 161 -13.73 4.87 -5.72
N ARG A 162 -13.45 3.88 -4.85
CA ARG A 162 -13.41 2.46 -5.22
C ARG A 162 -14.63 1.99 -6.03
N ASP A 163 -15.80 2.55 -5.75
CA ASP A 163 -17.07 2.17 -6.40
C ASP A 163 -17.35 3.01 -7.67
N SER A 164 -16.36 3.78 -8.15
CA SER A 164 -16.43 4.54 -9.41
C SER A 164 -16.08 3.68 -10.63
N GLU A 165 -16.24 4.25 -11.83
CA GLU A 165 -15.89 3.59 -13.09
C GLU A 165 -14.38 3.30 -13.16
N GLY A 166 -14.04 2.04 -13.39
CA GLY A 166 -12.68 1.56 -13.52
C GLY A 166 -12.64 0.17 -14.14
N ASN A 167 -11.45 -0.43 -14.25
CA ASN A 167 -11.27 -1.71 -14.93
C ASN A 167 -11.06 -2.85 -13.92
N PRO A 168 -12.07 -3.72 -13.68
CA PRO A 168 -11.93 -4.83 -12.74
C PRO A 168 -10.92 -5.89 -13.19
N GLU A 169 -10.67 -6.06 -14.49
CA GLU A 169 -9.64 -6.99 -15.00
C GLU A 169 -8.23 -6.52 -14.65
N VAL A 170 -7.99 -5.21 -14.64
CA VAL A 170 -6.73 -4.62 -14.17
C VAL A 170 -6.56 -4.90 -12.68
N VAL A 171 -7.61 -4.72 -11.86
CA VAL A 171 -7.56 -5.05 -10.43
C VAL A 171 -7.23 -6.53 -10.23
N GLN A 172 -7.89 -7.43 -10.94
CA GLN A 172 -7.63 -8.87 -10.85
C GLN A 172 -6.19 -9.22 -11.25
N SER A 173 -5.68 -8.62 -12.31
CA SER A 173 -4.31 -8.84 -12.79
C SER A 173 -3.27 -8.35 -11.78
N VAL A 174 -3.49 -7.17 -11.17
CA VAL A 174 -2.62 -6.66 -10.09
C VAL A 174 -2.70 -7.56 -8.86
N MET A 175 -3.90 -7.96 -8.45
CA MET A 175 -4.09 -8.87 -7.32
C MET A 175 -3.39 -10.21 -7.54
N ALA A 176 -3.42 -10.76 -8.75
CA ALA A 176 -2.69 -11.99 -9.08
C ALA A 176 -1.16 -11.82 -8.92
N ILE A 177 -0.60 -10.67 -9.29
CA ILE A 177 0.81 -10.34 -9.04
C ILE A 177 1.09 -10.24 -7.53
N LEU A 178 0.20 -9.58 -6.78
CA LEU A 178 0.37 -9.44 -5.33
C LEU A 178 0.28 -10.79 -4.63
N GLU A 179 -0.65 -11.66 -5.05
CA GLU A 179 -0.88 -12.99 -4.46
C GLU A 179 0.23 -14.00 -4.81
N SER A 180 0.97 -13.81 -5.90
CA SER A 180 2.08 -14.71 -6.27
C SER A 180 3.13 -14.83 -5.15
N ARG A 181 3.21 -13.82 -4.26
CA ARG A 181 4.06 -13.84 -3.06
C ARG A 181 3.84 -15.05 -2.16
N TYR A 182 2.66 -15.66 -2.19
CA TYR A 182 2.31 -16.81 -1.37
C TYR A 182 2.76 -18.15 -1.97
N ASN A 183 3.16 -18.17 -3.24
CA ASN A 183 3.42 -19.39 -3.99
C ASN A 183 4.92 -19.65 -4.26
N ASP A 184 5.80 -18.68 -4.01
CA ASP A 184 7.25 -18.81 -4.20
C ASP A 184 7.92 -19.43 -2.94
N ASP A 185 7.68 -20.71 -2.67
CA ASP A 185 8.42 -21.52 -1.69
C ASP A 185 9.32 -22.56 -2.40
#